data_AF-G9KHH1-F1
#
_entry.id   AF-G9KHH1-F1
#
_cell.length_a   1.000
_cell.length_b   1.000
_cell.length_c   1.000
_cell.angle_alpha   90.00
_cell.angle_beta   90.00
_cell.angle_gamma   90.00
#
_symmetry.space_group_name_H-M   'P 1'
#
loop_
_entity.id
_entity.type
_entity.pdbx_description
1 polymer ?
#
loop_
_entity_poly.entity_id
_entity_poly.type
_entity_poly.pdbx_seq_one_letter_code
_entity_poly.pdbx_strand_id
1 'polypeptide(L)'
;IYCRGCSKPLCCSCALLDNIHSELKCDISIEIQERQKELDAMAQALQEQDRAFGAAQAHMRSAVSQLDRARADTEELIHTRVRQLVTHVLAQEKALLEGVSAQYQRSYQEIAGQLGHLEAVLQRIRLGGSLVQRMKHYASDQEVLDLHGFLREALGRLRQEEPQYLQTSVRTDSFDKFKVRLQELVSCITQGTDATPPRRASPEATNPRRDSLDI
;
A
#
# COMPACT_ATOMS: atom_id res chain seq x y z
N ILE A 1 -1.34 -49.37 -68.17
CA ILE A 1 -0.24 -49.98 -67.39
C ILE A 1 0.46 -48.86 -66.65
N TYR A 2 0.78 -49.04 -65.37
CA TYR A 2 1.59 -48.08 -64.62
C TYR A 2 2.96 -48.68 -64.35
N CYS A 3 4.03 -47.89 -64.50
CA CYS A 3 5.38 -48.32 -64.19
C CYS A 3 5.85 -47.67 -62.89
N ARG A 4 6.01 -48.46 -61.83
CA ARG A 4 6.43 -47.96 -60.50
C ARG A 4 7.83 -47.38 -60.51
N GLY A 5 8.75 -47.97 -61.27
CA GLY A 5 10.14 -47.47 -61.39
C GLY A 5 10.23 -46.06 -61.98
N CYS A 6 9.34 -45.73 -62.92
CA CYS A 6 9.26 -44.41 -63.56
C CYS A 6 8.24 -43.48 -62.91
N SER A 7 7.38 -44.01 -62.02
CA SER A 7 6.22 -43.34 -61.43
C SER A 7 5.29 -42.66 -62.46
N LYS A 8 5.02 -43.33 -63.58
CA LYS A 8 4.23 -42.78 -64.70
C LYS A 8 3.33 -43.83 -65.36
N PRO A 9 2.17 -43.42 -65.90
CA PRO A 9 1.36 -44.28 -66.75
C PRO A 9 2.02 -44.48 -68.12
N LEU A 10 1.89 -45.69 -68.67
CA LEU A 10 2.37 -46.06 -70.00
C LEU A 10 1.21 -46.49 -70.90
N CYS A 11 1.25 -46.09 -72.18
CA CYS A 11 0.41 -46.68 -73.22
C CYS A 11 0.90 -48.10 -73.57
N CYS A 12 0.08 -48.90 -74.26
CA CYS A 12 0.40 -50.29 -74.58
C CYS A 12 1.72 -50.44 -75.37
N SER A 13 1.97 -49.55 -76.34
CA SER A 13 3.22 -49.58 -77.14
C SER A 13 4.45 -49.30 -76.28
N CYS A 14 4.42 -48.28 -75.42
CA CYS A 14 5.53 -47.98 -74.51
C CYS A 14 5.77 -49.10 -73.49
N ALA A 15 4.70 -49.74 -73.01
CA ALA A 15 4.83 -50.85 -72.08
C ALA A 15 5.41 -52.12 -72.73
N LEU A 16 5.15 -52.39 -74.02
CA LEU A 16 5.74 -53.51 -74.74
C LEU A 16 7.22 -53.29 -75.10
N LEU A 17 7.60 -52.04 -75.39
CA LEU A 17 8.98 -51.70 -75.77
C LEU A 17 9.94 -51.60 -74.58
N ASP A 18 9.42 -51.40 -73.37
CA ASP A 18 10.23 -51.26 -72.16
C ASP A 18 10.58 -52.63 -71.55
N ASN A 19 11.72 -53.20 -71.92
CA ASN A 19 12.19 -54.48 -71.35
C ASN A 19 12.91 -54.33 -70.00
N ILE A 20 13.12 -53.11 -69.52
CA ILE A 20 13.95 -52.82 -68.33
C ILE A 20 13.09 -52.85 -67.06
N HIS A 21 11.88 -52.31 -67.08
CA HIS A 21 10.99 -52.26 -65.91
C HIS A 21 9.85 -53.28 -65.95
N SER A 22 10.03 -54.43 -66.61
CA SER A 22 8.98 -55.44 -66.78
C SER A 22 8.34 -55.87 -65.45
N GLU A 23 9.15 -56.08 -64.41
CA GLU A 23 8.70 -56.49 -63.06
C GLU A 23 8.04 -55.37 -62.25
N LEU A 24 8.25 -54.11 -62.64
CA LEU A 24 7.72 -52.92 -61.96
C LEU A 24 6.44 -52.38 -62.60
N LYS A 25 5.90 -53.08 -63.61
CA LYS A 25 4.65 -52.73 -64.28
C LYS A 25 3.47 -53.41 -63.62
N CYS A 26 2.41 -52.65 -63.40
CA CYS A 26 1.16 -53.14 -62.85
C CYS A 26 -0.05 -52.61 -63.64
N ASP A 27 -1.24 -53.13 -63.32
CA ASP A 27 -2.49 -52.50 -63.74
C ASP A 27 -2.57 -51.11 -63.11
N ILE A 28 -2.86 -50.12 -63.95
CA ILE A 28 -2.98 -48.73 -63.52
C ILE A 28 -4.12 -48.55 -62.51
N SER A 29 -5.18 -49.36 -62.61
CA SER A 29 -6.33 -49.33 -61.70
C SER A 29 -5.94 -49.75 -60.28
N ILE A 30 -5.04 -50.76 -60.16
CA ILE A 30 -4.52 -51.22 -58.87
C ILE A 30 -3.65 -50.14 -58.23
N GLU A 31 -2.75 -49.53 -59.00
CA GLU A 31 -1.91 -48.44 -58.50
C GLU A 31 -2.74 -47.23 -58.04
N ILE A 32 -3.75 -46.83 -58.82
CA ILE A 32 -4.65 -45.74 -58.44
C ILE A 32 -5.37 -46.07 -57.13
N GLN A 33 -5.83 -47.31 -56.96
CA GLN A 33 -6.49 -47.73 -55.73
C GLN A 33 -5.55 -47.69 -54.52
N GLU A 34 -4.29 -48.13 -54.67
CA GLU A 34 -3.28 -48.04 -53.61
C GLU A 34 -2.96 -46.59 -53.25
N ARG A 35 -2.77 -45.72 -54.24
CA ARG A 35 -2.50 -44.30 -54.00
C ARG A 35 -3.68 -43.57 -53.38
N GLN A 36 -4.91 -43.93 -53.76
CA GLN A 36 -6.10 -43.38 -53.11
C GLN A 36 -6.15 -43.77 -51.64
N LYS A 37 -5.87 -45.04 -51.29
CA LYS A 37 -5.80 -45.49 -49.89
C LYS A 37 -4.72 -44.75 -49.09
N GLU A 38 -3.55 -44.51 -49.71
CA GLU A 38 -2.47 -43.75 -49.08
C GLU A 38 -2.89 -42.29 -48.81
N LEU A 39 -3.52 -41.64 -49.80
CA LEU A 39 -4.06 -40.29 -49.65
C LEU A 39 -5.16 -40.22 -48.57
N ASP A 40 -6.04 -41.21 -48.50
CA ASP A 40 -7.08 -41.28 -47.47
C ASP A 40 -6.46 -41.40 -46.07
N ALA A 41 -5.41 -42.21 -45.91
CA ALA A 41 -4.68 -42.33 -44.65
C ALA A 41 -3.94 -41.04 -44.27
N MET A 42 -3.31 -40.36 -45.25
CA MET A 42 -2.68 -39.05 -45.02
C MET A 42 -3.72 -37.99 -44.62
N ALA A 43 -4.89 -37.98 -45.27
CA ALA A 43 -5.97 -37.06 -44.94
C ALA A 43 -6.49 -37.27 -43.51
N GLN A 44 -6.63 -38.53 -43.08
CA GLN A 44 -6.99 -38.87 -41.70
C GLN A 44 -5.92 -38.39 -40.70
N ALA A 45 -4.64 -38.66 -40.97
CA ALA A 45 -3.54 -38.22 -40.11
C ALA A 45 -3.48 -36.67 -39.97
N LEU A 46 -3.68 -35.94 -41.08
CA LEU A 46 -3.76 -34.48 -41.05
C LEU A 46 -4.95 -33.99 -40.22
N GLN A 47 -6.11 -34.65 -40.32
CA GLN A 47 -7.29 -34.28 -39.52
C GLN A 47 -7.06 -34.52 -38.02
N GLU A 48 -6.39 -35.60 -37.64
CA GLU A 48 -6.01 -35.86 -36.26
C GLU A 48 -5.02 -34.82 -35.74
N GLN A 49 -4.03 -34.46 -36.56
CA GLN A 49 -3.06 -33.43 -36.23
C GLN A 49 -3.72 -32.05 -36.09
N ASP A 50 -4.62 -31.67 -37.01
CA ASP A 50 -5.38 -30.42 -36.93
C ASP A 50 -6.18 -30.32 -35.62
N ARG A 51 -6.85 -31.41 -35.21
CA ARG A 51 -7.56 -31.46 -33.91
C ARG A 51 -6.60 -31.29 -32.74
N ALA A 52 -5.45 -31.96 -32.74
CA ALA A 52 -4.48 -31.87 -31.66
C ALA A 52 -3.89 -30.45 -31.54
N PHE A 53 -3.50 -29.85 -32.67
CA PHE A 53 -2.96 -28.48 -32.70
C PHE A 53 -4.04 -27.44 -32.40
N GLY A 54 -5.28 -27.65 -32.84
CA GLY A 54 -6.43 -26.81 -32.49
C GLY A 54 -6.69 -26.80 -30.98
N ALA A 55 -6.66 -27.97 -30.34
CA ALA A 55 -6.78 -28.08 -28.88
C ALA A 55 -5.63 -27.37 -28.14
N ALA A 56 -4.38 -27.56 -28.60
CA ALA A 56 -3.22 -26.89 -28.04
C ALA A 56 -3.30 -25.36 -28.20
N GLN A 57 -3.73 -24.87 -29.36
CA GLN A 57 -3.93 -23.44 -29.63
C GLN A 57 -5.01 -22.85 -28.70
N ALA A 58 -6.15 -23.53 -28.54
CA ALA A 58 -7.21 -23.10 -27.64
C ALA A 58 -6.72 -23.03 -26.18
N HIS A 59 -5.97 -24.05 -25.74
CA HIS A 59 -5.35 -24.06 -24.42
C HIS A 59 -4.39 -22.88 -24.22
N MET A 60 -3.50 -22.62 -25.18
CA MET A 60 -2.57 -21.48 -25.11
C MET A 60 -3.29 -20.13 -25.05
N ARG A 61 -4.35 -19.92 -25.85
CA ARG A 61 -5.16 -18.69 -25.80
C ARG A 61 -5.83 -18.50 -24.44
N SER A 62 -6.35 -19.59 -23.86
CA SER A 62 -6.93 -19.58 -22.52
C SER A 62 -5.87 -19.21 -21.47
N ALA A 63 -4.67 -19.79 -21.56
CA ALA A 63 -3.56 -19.49 -20.64
C ALA A 63 -3.13 -18.02 -20.71
N VAL A 64 -3.02 -17.43 -21.91
CA VAL A 64 -2.76 -15.98 -22.07
C VAL A 64 -3.86 -15.14 -21.41
N SER A 65 -5.13 -15.48 -21.66
CA SER A 65 -6.26 -14.76 -21.07
C SER A 65 -6.33 -14.89 -19.54
N GLN A 66 -5.86 -16.00 -18.97
CA GLN A 66 -5.73 -16.18 -17.53
C GLN A 66 -4.58 -15.34 -16.96
N LEU A 67 -3.46 -15.28 -17.66
CA LEU A 67 -2.31 -14.47 -17.28
C LEU A 67 -2.66 -12.98 -17.27
N ASP A 68 -3.37 -12.49 -18.30
CA ASP A 68 -3.82 -11.10 -18.38
C ASP A 68 -4.74 -10.72 -17.21
N ARG A 69 -5.67 -11.61 -16.85
CA ARG A 69 -6.54 -11.41 -15.68
C ARG A 69 -5.75 -11.40 -14.37
N ALA A 70 -4.88 -12.39 -14.16
CA ALA A 70 -4.06 -12.44 -12.96
C ALA A 70 -3.16 -11.20 -12.81
N ARG A 71 -2.64 -10.68 -13.93
CA ARG A 71 -1.91 -9.42 -13.96
C ARG A 71 -2.80 -8.24 -13.56
N ALA A 72 -3.95 -8.07 -14.20
CA ALA A 72 -4.87 -6.96 -13.91
C ALA A 72 -5.33 -6.97 -12.44
N ASP A 73 -5.72 -8.14 -11.92
CA ASP A 73 -6.13 -8.31 -10.53
C ASP A 73 -4.99 -7.94 -9.55
N THR A 74 -3.76 -8.32 -9.88
CA THR A 74 -2.58 -8.00 -9.07
C THR A 74 -2.28 -6.49 -9.11
N GLU A 75 -2.34 -5.86 -10.28
CA GLU A 75 -2.15 -4.42 -10.44
C GLU A 75 -3.21 -3.63 -9.64
N GLU A 76 -4.48 -4.03 -9.73
CA GLU A 76 -5.57 -3.40 -8.97
C GLU A 76 -5.39 -3.57 -7.46
N LEU A 77 -4.98 -4.77 -7.01
CA LEU A 77 -4.69 -5.02 -5.61
C LEU A 77 -3.56 -4.12 -5.10
N ILE A 78 -2.46 -4.00 -5.85
CA ILE A 78 -1.35 -3.10 -5.51
C ILE A 78 -1.86 -1.67 -5.38
N HIS A 79 -2.57 -1.15 -6.39
CA HIS A 79 -3.11 0.20 -6.36
C HIS A 79 -4.04 0.45 -5.18
N THR A 80 -4.90 -0.52 -4.86
CA THR A 80 -5.85 -0.41 -3.75
C THR A 80 -5.14 -0.42 -2.40
N ARG A 81 -4.17 -1.31 -2.20
CA ARG A 81 -3.40 -1.38 -0.95
C ARG A 81 -2.54 -0.15 -0.73
N VAL A 82 -1.87 0.35 -1.77
CA VAL A 82 -1.09 1.59 -1.68
C VAL A 82 -1.99 2.78 -1.35
N ARG A 83 -3.15 2.92 -2.01
CA ARG A 83 -4.11 3.99 -1.69
C ARG A 83 -4.61 3.93 -0.25
N GLN A 84 -4.91 2.73 0.26
CA GLN A 84 -5.29 2.52 1.66
C GLN A 84 -4.18 2.94 2.62
N LEU A 85 -2.94 2.54 2.36
CA LEU A 85 -1.77 2.93 3.16
C LEU A 85 -1.60 4.45 3.19
N VAL A 86 -1.61 5.11 2.02
CA VAL A 86 -1.46 6.57 1.93
C VAL A 86 -2.58 7.28 2.70
N THR A 87 -3.82 6.83 2.55
CA THR A 87 -4.96 7.41 3.27
C THR A 87 -4.80 7.27 4.78
N HIS A 88 -4.32 6.11 5.23
CA HIS A 88 -4.04 5.88 6.65
C HIS A 88 -2.92 6.79 7.18
N VAL A 89 -1.82 6.93 6.44
CA VAL A 89 -0.69 7.80 6.81
C VAL A 89 -1.13 9.27 6.89
N LEU A 90 -1.88 9.76 5.90
CA LEU A 90 -2.42 11.12 5.92
C LEU A 90 -3.38 11.36 7.10
N ALA A 91 -4.20 10.36 7.46
CA ALA A 91 -5.06 10.45 8.64
C ALA A 91 -4.26 10.52 9.94
N GLN A 92 -3.18 9.74 10.05
CA GLN A 92 -2.28 9.81 11.21
C GLN A 92 -1.52 11.13 11.30
N GLU A 93 -1.01 11.65 10.18
CA GLU A 93 -0.38 12.97 10.10
C GLU A 93 -1.33 14.03 10.63
N LYS A 94 -2.57 14.06 10.13
CA LYS A 94 -3.60 14.99 10.59
C LYS A 94 -3.84 14.88 12.09
N ALA A 95 -3.98 13.67 12.62
CA ALA A 95 -4.19 13.46 14.05
C ALA A 95 -2.99 13.92 14.91
N LEU A 96 -1.75 13.72 14.42
CA LEU A 96 -0.56 14.23 15.10
C LEU A 96 -0.53 15.76 15.10
N LEU A 97 -0.82 16.40 13.97
CA LEU A 97 -0.87 17.86 13.86
C LEU A 97 -1.96 18.46 14.75
N GLU A 98 -3.17 17.87 14.77
CA GLU A 98 -4.25 18.29 15.67
C GLU A 98 -3.83 18.15 17.14
N GLY A 99 -3.13 17.07 17.49
CA GLY A 99 -2.58 16.87 18.82
C GLY A 99 -1.55 17.94 19.21
N VAL A 100 -0.66 18.31 18.28
CA VAL A 100 0.33 19.38 18.48
C VAL A 100 -0.37 20.71 18.68
N SER A 101 -1.34 21.07 17.84
CA SER A 101 -2.11 22.30 18.00
C SER A 101 -2.84 22.34 19.34
N ALA A 102 -3.55 21.28 19.72
CA ALA A 102 -4.25 21.22 21.00
C ALA A 102 -3.31 21.32 22.22
N GLN A 103 -2.09 20.77 22.13
CA GLN A 103 -1.07 20.94 23.16
C GLN A 103 -0.59 22.39 23.22
N TYR A 104 -0.31 23.00 22.07
CA TYR A 104 0.10 24.40 21.97
C TYR A 104 -0.95 25.34 22.52
N GLN A 105 -2.23 25.20 22.11
CA GLN A 105 -3.32 26.05 22.58
C GLN A 105 -3.44 26.03 24.11
N ARG A 106 -3.34 24.86 24.74
CA ARG A 106 -3.41 24.73 26.20
C ARG A 106 -2.26 25.46 26.88
N SER A 107 -1.02 25.21 26.44
CA SER A 107 0.15 25.89 27.00
C SER A 107 0.10 27.41 26.76
N TYR A 108 -0.39 27.85 25.60
CA TYR A 108 -0.58 29.27 25.32
C TYR A 108 -1.59 29.91 26.29
N GLN A 109 -2.74 29.28 26.50
CA GLN A 109 -3.78 29.78 27.41
C GLN A 109 -3.28 29.83 28.86
N GLU A 110 -2.54 28.83 29.30
CA GLU A 110 -1.91 28.81 30.63
C GLU A 110 -0.96 30.01 30.81
N ILE A 111 -0.06 30.23 29.84
CA ILE A 111 0.90 31.35 29.87
C ILE A 111 0.17 32.69 29.80
N ALA A 112 -0.83 32.84 28.92
CA ALA A 112 -1.59 34.07 28.77
C ALA A 112 -2.36 34.41 30.05
N GLY A 113 -2.94 33.41 30.73
CA GLY A 113 -3.59 33.59 32.03
C GLY A 113 -2.62 34.03 33.12
N GLN A 114 -1.44 33.40 33.19
CA GLN A 114 -0.38 33.79 34.13
C GLN A 114 0.12 35.22 33.88
N LEU A 115 0.30 35.59 32.61
CA LEU A 115 0.72 36.94 32.22
C LEU A 115 -0.34 37.98 32.61
N GLY A 116 -1.62 37.72 32.32
CA GLY A 116 -2.71 38.62 32.69
C GLY A 116 -2.83 38.82 34.20
N HIS A 117 -2.62 37.77 34.99
CA HIS A 117 -2.58 37.89 36.45
C HIS A 117 -1.40 38.78 36.89
N LEU A 118 -0.20 38.54 36.37
CA LEU A 118 0.99 39.34 36.69
C LEU A 118 0.82 40.82 36.33
N GLU A 119 0.25 41.10 35.16
CA GLU A 119 -0.05 42.47 34.72
C GLU A 119 -1.03 43.18 35.67
N ALA A 120 -2.07 42.50 36.13
CA ALA A 120 -3.04 43.05 37.07
C ALA A 120 -2.41 43.35 38.45
N VAL A 121 -1.52 42.48 38.94
CA VAL A 121 -0.74 42.71 40.17
C VAL A 121 0.17 43.94 40.00
N LEU A 122 0.92 44.01 38.89
CA LEU A 122 1.79 45.14 38.59
C LEU A 122 1.04 46.46 38.46
N GLN A 123 -0.14 46.47 37.85
CA GLN A 123 -0.98 47.66 37.77
C GLN A 123 -1.41 48.12 39.17
N ARG A 124 -1.85 47.21 40.04
CA ARG A 124 -2.21 47.56 41.43
C ARG A 124 -1.02 48.10 42.22
N ILE A 125 0.17 47.52 42.07
CA ILE A 125 1.40 48.05 42.69
C ILE A 125 1.68 49.47 42.21
N ARG A 126 1.63 49.72 40.90
CA ARG A 126 1.94 51.04 40.30
C ARG A 126 0.92 52.11 40.70
N LEU A 127 -0.37 51.82 40.56
CA LEU A 127 -1.45 52.74 40.90
C LEU A 127 -1.53 52.98 42.41
N GLY A 128 -1.46 51.91 43.21
CA GLY A 128 -1.44 51.99 44.67
C GLY A 128 -0.22 52.76 45.18
N GLY A 129 0.95 52.53 44.60
CA GLY A 129 2.18 53.27 44.93
C GLY A 129 2.05 54.78 44.63
N SER A 130 1.48 55.14 43.47
CA SER A 130 1.21 56.53 43.12
C SER A 130 0.21 57.20 44.07
N LEU A 131 -0.84 56.47 44.50
CA LEU A 131 -1.81 56.98 45.46
C LEU A 131 -1.16 57.27 46.82
N VAL A 132 -0.42 56.30 47.39
CA VAL A 132 0.26 56.46 48.68
C VAL A 132 1.27 57.61 48.62
N GLN A 133 2.01 57.74 47.52
CA GLN A 133 2.96 58.84 47.34
C GLN A 133 2.26 60.21 47.29
N ARG A 134 1.12 60.33 46.59
CA ARG A 134 0.34 61.59 46.55
C ARG A 134 -0.25 61.92 47.90
N MET A 135 -0.83 60.95 48.59
CA MET A 135 -1.39 61.16 49.93
C MET A 135 -0.31 61.65 50.92
N LYS A 136 0.90 61.09 50.85
CA LYS A 136 2.03 61.55 51.68
C LYS A 136 2.37 63.03 51.49
N HIS A 137 2.20 63.60 50.29
CA HIS A 137 2.60 64.97 49.98
C HIS A 137 1.45 65.98 50.09
N TYR A 138 0.22 65.55 49.82
CA TYR A 138 -0.89 66.47 49.54
C TYR A 138 -2.19 66.15 50.28
N ALA A 139 -2.32 65.01 50.98
CA ALA A 139 -3.54 64.72 51.72
C ALA A 139 -3.60 65.55 53.01
N SER A 140 -4.82 65.93 53.40
CA SER A 140 -5.08 66.51 54.72
C SER A 140 -4.91 65.48 55.83
N ASP A 141 -4.67 65.94 57.06
CA ASP A 141 -4.54 65.07 58.23
C ASP A 141 -5.76 64.15 58.40
N GLN A 142 -6.96 64.65 58.11
CA GLN A 142 -8.21 63.88 58.18
C GLN A 142 -8.24 62.76 57.13
N GLU A 143 -7.93 63.05 55.85
CA GLU A 143 -7.89 62.03 54.79
C GLU A 143 -6.84 60.95 55.06
N VAL A 144 -5.70 61.33 55.65
CA VAL A 144 -4.66 60.38 56.06
C VAL A 144 -5.21 59.44 57.14
N LEU A 145 -5.84 59.96 58.18
CA LEU A 145 -6.40 59.13 59.26
C LEU A 145 -7.50 58.19 58.76
N ASP A 146 -8.40 58.68 57.89
CA ASP A 146 -9.52 57.92 57.36
C ASP A 146 -9.07 56.76 56.47
N LEU A 147 -8.06 56.98 55.62
CA LEU A 147 -7.61 56.00 54.64
C LEU A 147 -6.44 55.13 55.13
N HIS A 148 -5.77 55.49 56.23
CA HIS A 148 -4.59 54.76 56.72
C HIS A 148 -4.89 53.26 56.92
N GLY A 149 -5.98 52.92 57.62
CA GLY A 149 -6.31 51.54 57.94
C GLY A 149 -6.46 50.68 56.69
N PHE A 150 -7.24 51.20 55.72
CA PHE A 150 -7.48 50.55 54.43
C PHE A 150 -6.19 50.34 53.64
N LEU A 151 -5.33 51.36 53.53
CA LEU A 151 -4.07 51.26 52.77
C LEU A 151 -3.11 50.25 53.38
N ARG A 152 -3.01 50.21 54.72
CA ARG A 152 -2.15 49.25 55.42
C ARG A 152 -2.62 47.81 55.15
N GLU A 153 -3.93 47.57 55.20
CA GLU A 153 -4.50 46.25 54.92
C GLU A 153 -4.33 45.86 53.45
N ALA A 154 -4.59 46.78 52.51
CA ALA A 154 -4.41 46.54 51.09
C ALA A 154 -2.94 46.20 50.74
N LEU A 155 -1.98 46.89 51.35
CA LEU A 155 -0.56 46.58 51.22
C LEU A 155 -0.21 45.22 51.84
N GLY A 156 -0.83 44.87 52.97
CA GLY A 156 -0.71 43.56 53.59
C GLY A 156 -1.15 42.44 52.64
N ARG A 157 -2.32 42.57 52.01
CA ARG A 157 -2.82 41.62 51.02
C ARG A 157 -1.91 41.53 49.79
N LEU A 158 -1.43 42.67 49.28
CA LEU A 158 -0.54 42.71 48.12
C LEU A 158 0.82 42.04 48.38
N ARG A 159 1.33 42.10 49.62
CA ARG A 159 2.57 41.39 50.00
C ARG A 159 2.42 39.88 50.08
N GLN A 160 1.19 39.38 50.26
CA GLN A 160 0.90 37.94 50.27
C GLN A 160 0.76 37.37 48.85
N GLU A 161 0.59 38.23 47.85
CA GLU A 161 0.62 37.82 46.44
C GLU A 161 2.07 37.64 46.01
N GLU A 162 2.61 36.44 46.21
CA GLU A 162 3.93 36.09 45.71
C GLU A 162 3.92 36.07 44.17
N PRO A 163 4.91 36.71 43.51
CA PRO A 163 5.09 36.50 42.09
C PRO A 163 5.43 35.03 41.89
N GLN A 164 4.51 34.28 41.27
CA GLN A 164 4.67 32.86 40.95
C GLN A 164 5.80 32.70 39.92
N TYR A 165 7.04 32.84 40.37
CA TYR A 165 8.21 32.62 39.54
C TYR A 165 8.33 31.11 39.30
N LEU A 166 8.36 30.74 38.02
CA LEU A 166 9.17 29.63 37.50
C LEU A 166 8.77 28.19 37.85
N GLN A 167 7.55 27.89 38.34
CA GLN A 167 7.10 26.49 38.38
C GLN A 167 6.46 26.01 37.07
N THR A 168 6.01 26.94 36.23
CA THR A 168 5.70 26.68 34.83
C THR A 168 6.95 26.93 33.99
N SER A 169 7.96 26.06 34.11
CA SER A 169 8.75 25.82 32.90
C SER A 169 7.74 25.32 31.88
N VAL A 170 7.52 26.09 30.82
CA VAL A 170 6.74 25.61 29.68
C VAL A 170 7.43 24.32 29.26
N ARG A 171 6.84 23.17 29.62
CA ARG A 171 7.45 21.86 29.36
C ARG A 171 7.50 21.68 27.85
N THR A 172 8.57 22.14 27.24
CA THR A 172 8.89 21.94 25.83
C THR A 172 8.97 20.45 25.51
N ASP A 173 9.35 19.65 26.50
CA ASP A 173 9.37 18.20 26.49
C ASP A 173 7.97 17.60 26.26
N SER A 174 6.89 18.38 26.43
CA SER A 174 5.51 17.93 26.17
C SER A 174 5.25 17.61 24.69
N PHE A 175 6.07 18.14 23.76
CA PHE A 175 5.96 17.85 22.34
C PHE A 175 6.76 16.62 21.90
N ASP A 176 7.69 16.12 22.72
CA ASP A 176 8.53 14.98 22.35
C ASP A 176 7.71 13.70 22.16
N LYS A 177 6.58 13.57 22.85
CA LYS A 177 5.60 12.49 22.61
C LYS A 177 5.13 12.41 21.16
N PHE A 178 5.01 13.55 20.46
CA PHE A 178 4.61 13.57 19.04
C PHE A 178 5.77 13.18 18.13
N LYS A 179 7.01 13.55 18.49
CA LYS A 179 8.21 13.11 17.77
C LYS A 179 8.39 11.60 17.86
N VAL A 180 8.20 11.02 19.05
CA VAL A 180 8.25 9.56 19.26
C VAL A 180 7.18 8.86 18.43
N ARG A 181 5.92 9.32 18.48
CA ARG A 181 4.84 8.74 17.66
C ARG A 181 5.09 8.86 16.15
N LEU A 182 5.67 9.97 15.71
CA LEU A 182 6.06 10.13 14.31
C LEU A 182 7.17 9.12 13.92
N GLN A 183 8.15 8.91 14.80
CA GLN A 183 9.20 7.91 14.57
C GLN A 183 8.64 6.48 14.54
N GLU A 184 7.67 6.16 15.41
CA GLU A 184 6.94 4.88 15.38
C GLU A 184 6.22 4.70 14.04
N LEU A 185 5.48 5.72 13.57
CA LEU A 185 4.81 5.68 12.27
C LEU A 185 5.78 5.45 11.11
N VAL A 186 6.89 6.20 11.08
CA VAL A 186 7.94 6.02 10.06
C VAL A 186 8.48 4.59 10.11
N SER A 187 8.79 4.09 11.30
CA SER A 187 9.32 2.73 11.50
C SER A 187 8.33 1.66 11.01
N CYS A 188 7.04 1.79 11.31
CA CYS A 188 6.02 0.86 10.83
C CYS A 188 5.90 0.83 9.30
N ILE A 189 6.15 1.96 8.63
CA ILE A 189 6.11 2.03 7.16
C ILE A 189 7.41 1.45 6.56
N THR A 190 8.57 1.75 7.14
CA THR A 190 9.88 1.38 6.58
C THR A 190 10.34 -0.02 6.95
N GLN A 191 9.83 -0.64 8.01
CA GLN A 191 10.19 -2.03 8.39
C GLN A 191 9.81 -3.08 7.33
N GLY A 192 8.92 -2.74 6.39
CA GLY A 192 8.61 -3.59 5.24
C GLY A 192 9.67 -3.59 4.13
N THR A 193 10.66 -2.69 4.17
CA THR A 193 11.70 -2.56 3.14
C THR A 193 12.88 -3.53 3.35
N ASP A 194 13.10 -3.99 4.59
CA ASP A 194 14.20 -4.89 4.96
C ASP A 194 13.78 -6.36 5.17
N ALA A 195 12.48 -6.65 5.06
CA ALA A 195 11.97 -8.01 5.16
C ALA A 195 11.78 -8.60 3.75
N THR A 196 12.74 -9.43 3.35
CA THR A 196 12.59 -10.46 2.31
C THR A 196 11.15 -11.01 2.29
N PRO A 197 10.48 -11.12 1.12
CA PRO A 197 9.08 -11.54 1.09
C PRO A 197 8.91 -12.91 1.75
N PRO A 198 7.87 -13.11 2.58
CA PRO A 198 7.64 -14.40 3.19
C PRO A 198 7.28 -15.38 2.07
N ARG A 199 8.11 -16.41 1.92
CA ARG A 199 7.83 -17.62 1.14
C ARG A 199 6.51 -18.19 1.67
N ARG A 200 5.40 -17.88 0.99
CA ARG A 200 4.12 -18.53 1.28
C ARG A 200 4.32 -20.03 1.07
N ALA A 201 4.15 -20.77 2.16
CA ALA A 201 4.00 -22.21 2.11
C ALA A 201 2.79 -22.52 1.23
N SER A 202 3.02 -23.21 0.11
CA SER A 202 1.98 -23.95 -0.59
C SER A 202 1.38 -24.97 0.38
N PRO A 203 0.05 -25.13 0.46
CA PRO A 203 -0.54 -26.27 1.13
C PRO A 203 -0.22 -27.51 0.29
N GLU A 204 0.61 -28.37 0.89
CA GLU A 204 0.94 -29.70 0.39
C GLU A 204 -0.34 -30.53 0.29
N ALA A 205 -0.62 -31.02 -0.91
CA ALA A 205 -1.76 -31.88 -1.19
C ALA A 205 -1.61 -33.18 -0.39
N THR A 206 -2.54 -33.39 0.54
CA THR A 206 -2.68 -34.65 1.27
C THR A 206 -3.24 -35.72 0.32
N ASN A 207 -2.36 -36.52 -0.30
CA ASN A 207 -2.75 -37.81 -0.87
C ASN A 207 -2.75 -38.86 0.23
N PRO A 208 -3.87 -39.56 0.52
CA PRO A 208 -3.79 -40.78 1.29
C PRO A 208 -3.32 -41.92 0.37
N ARG A 209 -2.17 -42.52 0.71
CA ARG A 209 -1.77 -43.85 0.26
C ARG A 209 -2.88 -44.84 0.61
N ARG A 210 -3.35 -45.56 -0.41
CA ARG A 210 -4.15 -46.77 -0.24
C ARG A 210 -3.17 -47.94 -0.27
N ASP A 211 -2.81 -48.44 0.90
CA ASP A 211 -2.17 -49.74 1.03
C ASP A 211 -3.22 -50.81 1.30
N SER A 212 -2.96 -51.93 0.63
CA SER A 212 -3.64 -53.22 0.57
C SER A 212 -3.82 -53.90 1.93
N LEU A 213 -4.97 -54.57 2.16
CA LEU A 213 -5.10 -56.04 2.34
C LEU A 213 -6.45 -56.47 2.96
N ASP A 214 -6.84 -57.71 2.61
CA ASP A 214 -7.82 -58.63 3.20
C ASP A 214 -9.27 -58.64 2.67
N ILE A 215 -9.53 -59.45 1.62
CA ILE A 215 -10.22 -60.78 1.62
C ILE A 215 -10.18 -61.35 0.19
#